data_AF-A0AAE5HC60-F1
#
_entry.id   AF-A0AAE5HC60-F1
#
_cell.length_a   1.000
_cell.length_b   1.000
_cell.length_c   1.000
_cell.angle_alpha   90.00
_cell.angle_beta   90.00
_cell.angle_gamma   90.00
#
_symmetry.space_group_name_H-M   'P 1'
#
loop_
_entity.id
_entity.type
_entity.pdbx_description
1 polymer ?
#
loop_
_entity_poly.entity_id
_entity_poly.type
_entity_poly.pdbx_seq_one_letter_code
_entity_poly.pdbx_strand_id
1 'polypeptide(L)'
;MKEYKMRRGEHLEERIPDMEATIEDYFGPVSGTEEHNGHDLYVVNEPTNPVFKKIIAGAASYSGKKDKLAVHFEERPAEEIIAEGNADAAADAVSAKNDFLLEATGRDAKSRRESLKRSVEDDAPDY
;
A
#
# COMPACT_ATOMS: atom_id res chain seq x y z
N MET A 1 5.15 -7.46 -4.42
CA MET A 1 5.00 -6.10 -3.85
C MET A 1 4.56 -5.14 -4.95
N LYS A 2 3.76 -4.11 -4.64
CA LYS A 2 3.36 -3.06 -5.58
C LYS A 2 3.98 -1.73 -5.16
N GLU A 3 4.49 -0.99 -6.11
CA GLU A 3 5.02 0.35 -5.87
C GLU A 3 4.16 1.41 -6.57
N TYR A 4 3.77 2.44 -5.84
CA TYR A 4 2.93 3.52 -6.35
C TYR A 4 3.69 4.83 -6.42
N LYS A 5 3.60 5.49 -7.58
CA LYS A 5 4.14 6.83 -7.81
C LYS A 5 3.20 7.88 -7.23
N MET A 6 3.76 8.89 -6.56
CA MET A 6 3.00 10.04 -6.10
C MET A 6 2.46 10.88 -7.27
N ARG A 7 1.48 11.74 -6.98
CA ARG A 7 1.00 12.76 -7.90
C ARG A 7 2.14 13.71 -8.28
N ARG A 8 2.04 14.34 -9.44
CA ARG A 8 3.05 15.28 -9.93
C ARG A 8 3.15 16.47 -8.97
N GLY A 9 4.38 16.79 -8.55
CA GLY A 9 4.67 17.88 -7.62
C GLY A 9 4.74 17.46 -6.16
N GLU A 10 4.13 16.33 -5.79
CA GLU A 10 4.04 15.89 -4.39
C GLU A 10 5.16 14.90 -4.03
N HIS A 11 5.54 14.87 -2.75
CA HIS A 11 6.49 13.93 -2.17
C HIS A 11 5.84 13.08 -1.07
N LEU A 12 6.37 11.86 -0.86
CA LEU A 12 5.78 10.93 0.10
C LEU A 12 5.94 11.45 1.53
N GLU A 13 7.13 11.94 1.88
CA GLU A 13 7.44 12.54 3.18
C GLU A 13 6.54 13.75 3.54
N GLU A 14 6.06 14.50 2.55
CA GLU A 14 5.18 15.65 2.78
C GLU A 14 3.74 15.22 3.05
N ARG A 15 3.31 14.13 2.42
CA ARG A 15 1.94 13.61 2.53
C ARG A 15 1.77 12.68 3.74
N ILE A 16 2.79 11.88 4.01
CA ILE A 16 2.90 10.98 5.15
C ILE A 16 4.21 11.33 5.86
N PRO A 17 4.18 12.32 6.76
CA PRO A 17 5.36 12.71 7.52
C PRO A 17 5.79 11.62 8.51
N ASP A 18 4.85 10.82 8.99
CA ASP A 18 5.10 9.69 9.88
C ASP A 18 4.46 8.42 9.29
N MET A 19 5.29 7.65 8.56
CA MET A 19 4.85 6.44 7.87
C MET A 19 4.41 5.34 8.82
N GLU A 20 5.10 5.19 9.95
CA GLU A 20 4.76 4.18 10.95
C GLU A 20 3.39 4.52 11.54
N ALA A 21 3.21 5.74 12.04
CA ALA A 21 1.96 6.16 12.65
C ALA A 21 0.77 6.10 11.68
N THR A 22 0.94 6.49 10.42
CA THR A 22 -0.14 6.36 9.42
C THR A 22 -0.46 4.90 9.13
N ILE A 23 0.52 4.00 9.06
CA ILE A 23 0.23 2.56 8.90
C ILE A 23 -0.53 2.03 10.12
N GLU A 24 -0.14 2.44 11.33
CA GLU A 24 -0.79 2.01 12.56
C GLU A 24 -2.25 2.47 12.66
N ASP A 25 -2.54 3.71 12.26
CA ASP A 25 -3.89 4.28 12.24
C ASP A 25 -4.82 3.49 11.30
N TYR A 26 -4.35 3.18 10.09
CA TYR A 26 -5.17 2.50 9.10
C TYR A 26 -5.31 0.99 9.32
N PHE A 27 -4.24 0.33 9.77
CA PHE A 27 -4.12 -1.11 9.68
C PHE A 27 -3.86 -1.80 11.02
N GLY A 28 -3.53 -1.07 12.07
CA GLY A 28 -3.15 -1.63 13.36
C GLY A 28 -1.64 -1.66 13.59
N PRO A 29 -1.22 -2.11 14.79
CA PRO A 29 0.11 -1.88 15.32
C PRO A 29 1.21 -2.47 14.43
N VAL A 30 2.29 -1.72 14.24
CA VAL A 30 3.45 -2.20 13.53
C VAL A 30 4.18 -3.20 14.42
N SER A 31 4.37 -4.40 13.87
CA SER A 31 5.02 -5.52 14.55
C SER A 31 6.53 -5.60 14.29
N GLY A 32 7.04 -4.81 13.34
CA GLY A 32 8.47 -4.74 13.01
C GLY A 32 8.72 -4.18 11.62
N THR A 33 9.94 -4.34 11.14
CA THR A 33 10.37 -3.95 9.79
C THR A 33 10.96 -5.14 9.03
N GLU A 34 10.84 -5.13 7.70
CA GLU A 34 11.38 -6.15 6.81
C GLU A 34 12.01 -5.47 5.58
N GLU A 35 13.24 -5.86 5.22
CA GLU A 35 13.94 -5.31 4.06
C GLU A 35 13.38 -5.92 2.77
N HIS A 36 12.95 -5.05 1.85
CA HIS A 36 12.50 -5.43 0.51
C HIS A 36 13.18 -4.55 -0.53
N ASN A 37 13.89 -5.17 -1.48
CA ASN A 37 14.63 -4.47 -2.55
C ASN A 37 15.57 -3.37 -2.02
N GLY A 38 16.16 -3.56 -0.84
CA GLY A 38 17.04 -2.57 -0.18
C GLY A 38 16.29 -1.40 0.47
N HIS A 39 15.00 -1.58 0.80
CA HIS A 39 14.19 -0.62 1.53
C HIS A 39 13.61 -1.28 2.78
N ASP A 40 13.75 -0.62 3.94
CA ASP A 40 13.11 -1.03 5.18
C ASP A 40 11.62 -0.68 5.15
N LEU A 41 10.75 -1.70 5.18
CA LEU A 41 9.30 -1.52 5.16
C LEU A 41 8.69 -2.00 6.48
N TYR A 42 7.68 -1.30 6.96
CA TYR A 42 6.96 -1.67 8.18
C TYR A 42 6.03 -2.85 7.92
N VAL A 43 5.92 -3.73 8.92
CA VAL A 43 5.15 -4.96 8.87
C VAL A 43 4.07 -4.95 9.94
N VAL A 44 2.83 -5.18 9.54
CA VAL A 44 1.69 -5.44 10.41
C VAL A 44 1.30 -6.91 10.25
N ASN A 45 1.67 -7.74 11.22
CA ASN A 45 1.32 -9.17 11.24
C ASN A 45 -0.07 -9.44 11.81
N GLU A 46 -0.64 -8.50 12.58
CA GLU A 46 -1.96 -8.63 13.18
C GLU A 46 -2.81 -7.40 12.83
N PRO A 47 -3.29 -7.28 11.59
CA PRO A 47 -4.08 -6.13 11.18
C PRO A 47 -5.41 -6.06 11.93
N THR A 48 -5.89 -4.85 12.21
CA THR A 48 -7.18 -4.61 12.87
C THR A 48 -8.35 -5.12 12.04
N ASN A 49 -8.26 -5.03 10.70
CA ASN A 49 -9.27 -5.56 9.82
C ASN A 49 -9.02 -7.05 9.53
N PRO A 50 -9.99 -7.94 9.84
CA PRO A 50 -9.85 -9.38 9.67
C PRO A 50 -9.58 -9.81 8.23
N VAL A 51 -9.85 -9.00 7.22
CA VAL A 51 -9.60 -9.37 5.81
C VAL A 51 -8.12 -9.53 5.52
N PHE A 52 -7.26 -8.81 6.24
CA PHE A 52 -5.81 -8.86 6.04
C PHE A 52 -5.16 -9.91 6.95
N LYS A 53 -4.24 -10.69 6.40
CA LYS A 53 -3.34 -11.58 7.14
C LYS A 53 -2.05 -10.85 7.52
N LYS A 54 -1.50 -10.08 6.59
CA LYS A 54 -0.24 -9.35 6.75
C LYS A 54 -0.26 -8.14 5.85
N ILE A 55 0.25 -7.01 6.35
CA ILE A 55 0.49 -5.82 5.55
C ILE A 55 1.95 -5.44 5.66
N ILE A 56 2.56 -5.12 4.53
CA ILE A 56 3.91 -4.57 4.48
C ILE A 56 3.79 -3.25 3.72
N ALA A 57 4.25 -2.15 4.31
CA ALA A 57 4.17 -0.84 3.68
C ALA A 57 5.34 0.06 4.10
N GLY A 58 5.77 0.94 3.20
CA GLY A 58 6.81 1.91 3.51
C GLY A 58 7.29 2.70 2.29
N ALA A 59 8.28 3.53 2.52
CA ALA A 59 8.92 4.32 1.48
C ALA A 59 9.96 3.48 0.72
N ALA A 60 9.86 3.44 -0.60
CA ALA A 60 10.89 2.92 -1.49
C ALA A 60 11.67 4.08 -2.11
N SER A 61 12.85 4.34 -1.56
CA SER A 61 13.71 5.47 -1.91
C SER A 61 14.77 5.08 -2.92
N TYR A 62 14.82 5.79 -4.05
CA TYR A 62 15.80 5.58 -5.09
C TYR A 62 16.64 6.84 -5.29
N SER A 63 17.96 6.69 -5.35
CA SER A 63 18.86 7.82 -5.57
C SER A 63 18.48 8.61 -6.84
N GLY A 64 18.29 9.93 -6.69
CA GLY A 64 17.94 10.84 -7.77
C GLY A 64 16.49 10.73 -8.28
N LYS A 65 15.63 9.97 -7.61
CA LYS A 65 14.19 9.88 -7.92
C LYS A 65 13.38 10.25 -6.68
N LYS A 66 12.12 10.64 -6.92
CA LYS A 66 11.14 10.73 -5.83
C LYS A 66 10.94 9.33 -5.24
N ASP A 67 10.66 9.27 -3.95
CA ASP A 67 10.27 8.03 -3.29
C ASP A 67 9.04 7.44 -3.97
N LYS A 68 8.76 6.17 -3.71
CA LYS A 68 7.48 5.56 -4.03
C LYS A 68 6.90 4.96 -2.78
N LEU A 69 5.59 4.79 -2.75
CA LEU A 69 4.97 3.98 -1.72
C LEU A 69 5.05 2.50 -2.14
N ALA A 70 5.81 1.70 -1.42
CA ALA A 70 5.83 0.25 -1.57
C ALA A 70 4.81 -0.38 -0.62
N VAL A 71 3.96 -1.28 -1.15
CA VAL A 71 2.94 -1.99 -0.36
C VAL A 71 2.78 -3.44 -0.77
N HIS A 72 2.42 -4.27 0.19
CA HIS A 72 1.94 -5.61 0.01
C HIS A 72 0.79 -5.86 1.00
N PHE A 73 -0.38 -6.20 0.45
CA PHE A 73 -1.54 -6.61 1.24
C PHE A 73 -1.74 -8.10 1.01
N GLU A 74 -1.53 -8.89 2.06
CA GLU A 74 -1.88 -10.30 2.06
C GLU A 74 -3.31 -10.44 2.62
N GLU A 75 -4.23 -10.89 1.78
CA GLU A 75 -5.67 -10.97 2.11
C GLU A 75 -6.09 -12.43 2.32
N ARG A 76 -7.03 -12.65 3.24
CA ARG A 76 -7.71 -13.93 3.41
C ARG A 76 -8.62 -14.21 2.20
N PRO A 77 -8.83 -15.49 1.86
CA PRO A 77 -9.77 -15.85 0.81
C PRO A 77 -11.19 -15.40 1.19
N ALA A 78 -11.95 -14.94 0.20
CA ALA A 78 -13.29 -14.42 0.42
C ALA A 78 -14.24 -15.45 1.06
N GLU A 79 -14.07 -16.73 0.76
CA GLU A 79 -14.87 -17.82 1.33
C GLU A 79 -14.75 -17.90 2.86
N GLU A 80 -13.53 -17.77 3.41
CA GLU A 80 -13.30 -17.74 4.86
C GLU A 80 -13.93 -16.50 5.50
N ILE A 81 -13.77 -15.32 4.87
CA ILE A 81 -14.34 -14.06 5.35
C ILE A 81 -15.88 -14.12 5.40
N ILE A 82 -16.50 -14.69 4.37
CA ILE A 82 -17.96 -14.85 4.31
C ILE A 82 -18.43 -15.89 5.34
N ALA A 83 -17.72 -17.02 5.48
CA ALA A 83 -18.06 -18.07 6.42
C ALA A 83 -18.02 -17.59 7.89
N GLU A 84 -17.09 -16.69 8.23
CA GLU A 84 -17.01 -16.06 9.54
C GLU A 84 -17.99 -14.89 9.75
N GLY A 85 -18.80 -14.54 8.74
CA GLY A 85 -19.75 -13.43 8.82
C GLY A 85 -19.11 -12.05 8.76
N ASN A 86 -17.88 -11.94 8.26
CA ASN A 86 -17.10 -10.70 8.19
C ASN A 86 -17.31 -9.94 6.87
N ALA A 87 -18.52 -10.00 6.30
CA ALA A 87 -18.82 -9.36 5.01
C ALA A 87 -18.66 -7.83 5.06
N ASP A 88 -19.09 -7.17 6.14
CA ASP A 88 -18.88 -5.73 6.34
C ASP A 88 -17.39 -5.37 6.44
N ALA A 89 -16.57 -6.23 7.06
CA ALA A 89 -15.13 -6.02 7.15
C ALA A 89 -14.45 -6.00 5.76
N ALA A 90 -15.00 -6.71 4.77
CA ALA A 90 -14.52 -6.66 3.38
C ALA A 90 -14.72 -5.28 2.75
N ALA A 91 -15.84 -4.61 3.03
CA ALA A 91 -16.08 -3.26 2.55
C ALA A 91 -15.11 -2.27 3.23
N ASP A 92 -14.96 -2.36 4.55
CA ASP A 92 -13.99 -1.55 5.30
C ASP A 92 -12.55 -1.76 4.82
N ALA A 93 -12.16 -2.99 4.51
CA ALA A 93 -10.82 -3.32 4.01
C ALA A 93 -10.53 -2.63 2.67
N VAL A 94 -11.52 -2.63 1.77
CA VAL A 94 -11.41 -1.95 0.47
C VAL A 94 -11.34 -0.44 0.65
N SER A 95 -12.14 0.14 1.56
CA SER A 95 -12.11 1.57 1.87
C SER A 95 -10.75 1.97 2.45
N ALA A 96 -10.32 1.34 3.55
CA ALA A 96 -9.03 1.59 4.20
C ALA A 96 -7.85 1.50 3.22
N LYS A 97 -7.82 0.47 2.34
CA LYS A 97 -6.81 0.38 1.28
C LYS A 97 -6.84 1.54 0.31
N ASN A 98 -8.02 2.01 -0.09
CA ASN A 98 -8.14 3.09 -1.05
C ASN A 98 -7.81 4.44 -0.44
N ASP A 99 -8.26 4.70 0.78
CA ASP A 99 -7.99 5.92 1.52
C ASP A 99 -6.50 6.03 1.85
N PHE A 100 -5.87 5.00 2.41
CA PHE A 100 -4.42 4.98 2.63
C PHE A 100 -3.63 5.26 1.34
N LEU A 101 -3.98 4.58 0.24
CA LEU A 101 -3.28 4.77 -1.03
C LEU A 101 -3.54 6.16 -1.62
N LEU A 102 -4.74 6.73 -1.44
CA LEU A 102 -5.05 8.08 -1.89
C LEU A 102 -4.28 9.11 -1.05
N GLU A 103 -4.29 8.96 0.27
CA GLU A 103 -3.59 9.82 1.20
C GLU A 103 -2.09 9.83 0.92
N ALA A 104 -1.47 8.66 0.78
CA ALA A 104 -0.05 8.52 0.49
C ALA A 104 0.35 9.08 -0.89
N THR A 105 -0.44 8.77 -1.92
CA THR A 105 -0.01 9.00 -3.31
C THR A 105 -0.60 10.26 -3.93
N GLY A 106 -1.65 10.83 -3.34
CA GLY A 106 -2.46 11.90 -3.94
C GLY A 106 -3.20 11.44 -5.20
N ARG A 107 -3.39 10.12 -5.39
CA ARG A 107 -4.01 9.54 -6.59
C ARG A 107 -5.16 8.60 -6.24
N ASP A 108 -6.29 8.83 -6.88
CA ASP A 108 -7.44 7.94 -6.84
C ASP A 108 -7.12 6.57 -7.47
N ALA A 109 -7.95 5.58 -7.18
CA ALA A 109 -7.78 4.20 -7.65
C ALA A 109 -7.62 4.10 -9.17
N LYS A 110 -8.40 4.89 -9.93
CA LYS A 110 -8.30 4.95 -11.39
C LYS A 110 -6.93 5.47 -11.84
N SER A 111 -6.49 6.60 -11.30
CA SER A 111 -5.20 7.20 -11.64
C SER A 111 -4.00 6.33 -11.23
N ARG A 112 -4.12 5.59 -10.11
CA ARG A 112 -3.12 4.59 -9.69
C ARG A 112 -3.04 3.45 -10.71
N ARG A 113 -4.18 2.91 -11.16
CA ARG A 113 -4.24 1.85 -12.17
C ARG A 113 -3.64 2.29 -13.51
N GLU A 114 -4.00 3.47 -14.00
CA GLU A 114 -3.45 4.01 -15.26
C GLU A 114 -1.94 4.24 -15.17
N SER A 115 -1.45 4.73 -14.02
CA SER A 115 -0.01 4.94 -13.80
C SER A 115 0.77 3.62 -13.76
N LEU A 116 0.20 2.58 -13.14
CA LEU A 116 0.81 1.25 -13.12
C LEU A 116 0.85 0.66 -14.53
N LYS A 117 -0.26 0.72 -15.26
CA LYS A 117 -0.36 0.22 -16.64
C LYS A 117 0.71 0.86 -17.54
N ARG A 118 0.81 2.19 -17.52
CA ARG A 118 1.83 2.91 -18.31
C ARG A 118 3.26 2.51 -17.92
N SER A 119 3.51 2.23 -16.64
CA SER A 119 4.85 1.81 -16.20
C SER A 119 5.19 0.40 -16.70
N VAL A 120 4.21 -0.48 -16.90
CA VAL A 120 4.40 -1.79 -17.52
C VAL A 120 4.61 -1.66 -19.04
N GLU A 121 3.89 -0.75 -19.69
CA GLU A 121 4.04 -0.47 -21.12
C GLU A 121 5.41 0.16 -21.46
N ASP A 122 5.95 1.01 -20.59
CA ASP A 122 7.29 1.63 -20.73
C ASP A 122 8.45 0.64 -20.51
N ASP A 123 8.20 -0.44 -19.75
CA ASP A 123 9.18 -1.51 -19.47
C ASP A 123 9.14 -2.63 -20.54
N ALA A 124 8.11 -2.65 -21.39
CA ALA A 124 8.02 -3.57 -22.51
C ALA A 124 8.99 -3.13 -23.63
N PRO A 125 9.84 -4.01 -24.16
CA PRO A 125 10.71 -3.65 -25.27
C PRO A 125 9.86 -3.31 -26.51
N ASP A 126 10.10 -2.14 -27.12
CA ASP A 126 9.60 -1.80 -28.46
C ASP A 126 10.11 -2.87 -29.44
N TYR A 127 9.21 -3.68 -29.99
CA TYR A 127 9.51 -4.72 -30.98
C TYR A 127 8.93 -4.36 -32.34
#